data_AF-A0A2N8NE20-F1
#
_entry.id   AF-A0A2N8NE20-F1
#
_cell.length_a   1.000
_cell.length_b   1.000
_cell.length_c   1.000
_cell.angle_alpha   90.00
_cell.angle_beta   90.00
_cell.angle_gamma   90.00
#
_symmetry.space_group_name_H-M   'P 1'
#
loop_
_entity.id
_entity.type
_entity.pdbx_description
1 polymer ?
#
loop_
_entity_poly.entity_id
_entity_poly.type
_entity_poly.pdbx_seq_one_letter_code
_entity_poly.pdbx_strand_id
1 'polypeptide(L)'
;MFRHIYGGMTRDELEGRVAQLLGTWGYKKVADAQGAAVFEKGNRVARLLLGALVKYSKVSVTITTTPADELACEVRTLSSGMSGGLIGVNQVKTEMGNLNNAFRDF
;
A
#
# COMPACT_ATOMS: atom_id res chain seq x y z
N MET A 1 -3.97 6.81 4.77
CA MET A 1 -4.89 5.89 4.06
C MET A 1 -5.47 6.67 2.89
N PHE A 2 -5.77 5.98 1.79
CA PHE A 2 -6.66 6.48 0.75
C PHE A 2 -7.59 5.36 0.30
N ARG A 3 -8.67 5.72 -0.41
CA ARG A 3 -9.64 4.80 -0.97
C ARG A 3 -10.08 5.30 -2.35
N HIS A 4 -10.18 4.37 -3.29
CA HIS A 4 -10.72 4.60 -4.63
C HIS A 4 -11.85 3.60 -4.93
N ILE A 5 -12.73 3.97 -5.86
CA ILE A 5 -13.86 3.16 -6.31
C ILE A 5 -13.64 2.85 -7.80
N TYR A 6 -13.83 1.59 -8.17
CA TYR A 6 -13.67 1.11 -9.54
C TYR A 6 -14.93 0.39 -9.99
N GLY A 7 -15.46 0.81 -11.14
CA GLY A 7 -16.56 0.14 -11.82
C GLY A 7 -16.07 -0.66 -13.03
N GLY A 8 -16.89 -1.58 -13.51
CA GLY A 8 -16.65 -2.30 -14.77
C GLY A 8 -15.48 -3.29 -14.74
N MET A 9 -15.04 -3.72 -13.57
CA MET A 9 -14.03 -4.77 -13.41
C MET A 9 -14.40 -5.72 -12.27
N THR A 10 -13.96 -6.97 -12.40
CA THR A 10 -14.10 -8.01 -11.39
C THR A 10 -13.08 -7.83 -10.26
N ARG A 11 -13.32 -8.48 -9.12
CA ARG A 11 -12.39 -8.46 -7.98
C ARG A 11 -11.01 -8.97 -8.39
N ASP A 12 -10.96 -10.08 -9.12
CA ASP A 12 -9.70 -10.71 -9.52
C ASP A 12 -8.88 -9.82 -10.47
N GLU A 13 -9.54 -9.09 -11.38
CA GLU A 13 -8.88 -8.09 -12.23
C GLU A 13 -8.27 -6.95 -11.42
N LEU A 14 -9.02 -6.43 -10.45
CA LEU A 14 -8.53 -5.37 -9.56
C LEU A 14 -7.37 -5.87 -8.69
N GLU A 15 -7.47 -7.07 -8.12
CA GLU A 15 -6.39 -7.70 -7.35
C GLU A 15 -5.13 -7.90 -8.19
N GLY A 16 -5.28 -8.32 -9.45
CA GLY A 16 -4.19 -8.45 -10.41
C GLY A 16 -3.51 -7.11 -10.71
N ARG A 17 -4.29 -6.05 -10.97
CA ARG A 17 -3.76 -4.69 -11.20
C ARG A 17 -3.03 -4.14 -9.99
N VAL A 18 -3.59 -4.32 -8.79
CA VAL A 18 -2.95 -3.94 -7.53
C VAL A 18 -1.61 -4.64 -7.38
N ALA A 19 -1.58 -5.97 -7.56
CA ALA A 19 -0.36 -6.75 -7.43
C ALA A 19 0.71 -6.31 -8.45
N GLN A 20 0.30 -6.06 -9.70
CA GLN A 20 1.19 -5.59 -10.75
C GLN A 20 1.75 -4.19 -10.45
N LEU A 21 0.90 -3.24 -10.05
CA LEU A 21 1.33 -1.88 -9.73
C LEU A 21 2.32 -1.90 -8.56
N LEU A 22 1.93 -2.54 -7.45
CA LEU A 22 2.78 -2.62 -6.27
C LEU A 22 4.09 -3.36 -6.56
N GLY A 23 4.05 -4.44 -7.35
CA GLY A 23 5.23 -5.16 -7.83
C GLY A 23 6.18 -4.27 -8.62
N THR A 24 5.65 -3.49 -9.57
CA THR A 24 6.43 -2.50 -10.36
C THR A 24 7.08 -1.45 -9.47
N TRP A 25 6.43 -1.12 -8.35
CA TRP A 25 6.91 -0.16 -7.36
C TRP A 25 7.85 -0.76 -6.31
N GLY A 26 8.20 -2.04 -6.44
CA GLY A 26 9.15 -2.76 -5.59
C GLY A 26 8.55 -3.32 -4.30
N TYR A 27 7.22 -3.38 -4.21
CA TYR A 27 6.53 -4.07 -3.13
C TYR A 27 6.42 -5.56 -3.43
N LYS A 28 6.44 -6.37 -2.37
CA LYS A 28 6.18 -7.81 -2.40
C LYS A 28 5.01 -8.13 -1.49
N LYS A 29 4.09 -8.98 -1.94
CA LYS A 29 3.05 -9.54 -1.06
C LYS A 29 3.73 -10.45 -0.04
N VAL A 30 3.44 -10.25 1.25
CA VAL A 30 4.07 -10.99 2.36
C VAL A 30 3.07 -11.76 3.21
N ALA A 31 1.79 -11.40 3.17
CA ALA A 31 0.73 -12.08 3.90
C ALA A 31 -0.65 -11.73 3.35
N ASP A 32 -1.63 -12.55 3.72
CA ASP A 32 -3.04 -12.18 3.75
C ASP A 32 -3.47 -12.17 5.22
N ALA A 33 -3.98 -11.03 5.70
CA ALA A 33 -4.34 -10.84 7.10
C ALA A 33 -5.69 -10.12 7.19
N GLN A 34 -6.66 -10.75 7.87
CA GLN A 34 -7.97 -10.15 8.16
C GLN A 34 -8.70 -9.61 6.91
N GLY A 35 -8.65 -10.34 5.81
CA GLY A 35 -9.29 -9.93 4.54
C GLY A 35 -8.55 -8.81 3.79
N ALA A 36 -7.30 -8.52 4.17
CA ALA A 36 -6.43 -7.59 3.47
C ALA A 36 -5.15 -8.29 2.99
N ALA A 37 -4.72 -7.97 1.76
CA ALA A 37 -3.42 -8.35 1.25
C ALA A 37 -2.35 -7.38 1.79
N VAL A 38 -1.27 -7.92 2.35
CA VAL A 38 -0.19 -7.14 2.97
C VAL A 38 1.03 -7.13 2.07
N PHE A 39 1.56 -5.93 1.82
CA PHE A 39 2.70 -5.72 0.94
C PHE A 39 3.83 -4.98 1.65
N GLU A 40 5.08 -5.37 1.38
CA GLU A 40 6.29 -4.77 1.93
C GLU A 40 7.28 -4.38 0.83
N LYS A 41 7.93 -3.22 1.01
CA LYS A 41 9.00 -2.70 0.16
C LYS A 41 10.21 -2.35 1.03
N GLY A 42 11.40 -2.76 0.59
CA GLY A 42 12.65 -2.52 1.30
C GLY A 42 12.98 -3.57 2.36
N ASN A 43 13.84 -3.23 3.32
CA ASN A 43 14.37 -4.17 4.32
C ASN A 43 14.07 -3.69 5.74
N ARG A 44 13.20 -4.43 6.45
CA ARG A 44 12.79 -4.11 7.82
C ARG A 44 13.94 -4.14 8.81
N VAL A 45 14.83 -5.14 8.71
CA VAL A 45 15.97 -5.31 9.63
C VAL A 45 16.93 -4.15 9.46
N ALA A 46 17.29 -3.81 8.21
CA ALA A 46 18.15 -2.67 7.93
C ALA A 46 17.51 -1.34 8.37
N ARG A 47 16.18 -1.19 8.24
CA ARG A 47 15.44 -0.02 8.77
C ARG A 47 15.55 0.13 10.28
N LEU A 48 15.54 -0.99 11.02
CA LEU A 48 15.69 -0.96 12.48
C LEU A 48 17.11 -0.58 12.89
N LEU A 49 18.12 -1.05 12.16
CA LEU A 49 19.53 -0.80 12.48
C LEU A 49 20.02 0.59 12.03
N LEU A 50 19.57 1.07 10.87
CA LEU A 50 20.07 2.29 10.22
C LEU A 50 19.05 3.44 10.20
N GLY A 51 17.89 3.24 10.82
CA GLY A 51 16.86 4.26 11.00
C GLY A 51 16.35 4.84 9.68
N ALA A 52 16.16 6.16 9.66
CA ALA A 52 15.49 6.88 8.57
C ALA A 52 16.19 6.79 7.20
N LEU A 53 17.45 6.37 7.14
CA LEU A 53 18.27 6.33 5.92
C LEU A 53 17.94 5.12 5.03
N VAL A 54 17.32 4.08 5.57
CA VAL A 54 16.92 2.90 4.81
C VAL A 54 15.45 2.98 4.46
N LYS A 55 15.12 2.81 3.18
CA LYS A 55 13.73 2.77 2.72
C LYS A 55 13.05 1.49 3.21
N TYR A 56 11.93 1.65 3.91
CA TYR A 56 11.03 0.57 4.25
C TYR A 56 9.61 1.10 4.28
N SER A 57 8.70 0.38 3.61
CA SER A 57 7.27 0.69 3.61
C SER A 57 6.48 -0.60 3.67
N LYS A 58 5.38 -0.57 4.40
CA LYS A 58 4.45 -1.68 4.55
C LYS A 58 3.04 -1.14 4.45
N VAL A 59 2.23 -1.75 3.58
CA VAL A 59 0.84 -1.35 3.34
C VAL A 59 -0.08 -2.56 3.38
N SER A 60 -1.34 -2.34 3.72
CA SER A 60 -2.43 -3.28 3.51
C SER A 60 -3.35 -2.77 2.42
N VAL A 61 -3.84 -3.68 1.57
CA VAL A 61 -4.85 -3.42 0.56
C VAL A 61 -6.08 -4.27 0.86
N THR A 62 -7.23 -3.63 0.95
CA THR A 62 -8.53 -4.27 1.16
C THR A 62 -9.43 -3.92 -0.02
N ILE A 63 -10.04 -4.93 -0.63
CA ILE A 63 -11.02 -4.74 -1.71
C ILE A 63 -12.39 -5.24 -1.22
N THR A 64 -13.38 -4.35 -1.23
CA THR A 64 -14.77 -4.67 -0.87
C THR A 64 -15.72 -4.29 -1.99
N THR A 65 -16.88 -4.94 -2.05
CA THR A 65 -17.93 -4.57 -3.00
C THR A 65 -18.83 -3.52 -2.34
N THR A 66 -19.15 -2.44 -3.05
CA THR A 66 -20.07 -1.40 -2.60
C THR A 66 -21.52 -1.83 -2.81
N PRO A 67 -22.51 -1.15 -2.19
CA PRO A 67 -23.93 -1.42 -2.47
C PRO A 67 -24.35 -1.17 -3.93
N ALA A 68 -23.55 -0.43 -4.70
CA ALA A 68 -23.77 -0.14 -6.11
C ALA A 68 -23.08 -1.16 -7.05
N ASP A 69 -22.60 -2.29 -6.50
CA ASP A 69 -21.85 -3.32 -7.23
C ASP A 69 -20.51 -2.84 -7.84
N GLU A 70 -19.91 -1.81 -7.24
CA GLU A 70 -18.57 -1.33 -7.57
C GLU A 70 -17.54 -1.91 -6.59
N LEU A 71 -16.26 -1.83 -6.94
CA LEU A 71 -15.18 -2.27 -6.06
C LEU A 71 -14.53 -1.08 -5.36
N ALA A 72 -14.54 -1.10 -4.03
CA ALA A 72 -13.81 -0.17 -3.19
C ALA A 72 -12.45 -0.75 -2.81
N CYS A 73 -11.38 -0.08 -3.24
CA CYS A 73 -10.02 -0.43 -2.83
C CYS A 73 -9.51 0.57 -1.79
N GLU A 74 -9.25 0.08 -0.57
CA GLU A 74 -8.62 0.85 0.50
C GLU A 74 -7.15 0.46 0.62
N VAL A 75 -6.26 1.47 0.66
CA VAL A 75 -4.83 1.27 0.93
C VAL A 75 -4.44 2.02 2.20
N ARG A 76 -3.87 1.28 3.16
CA ARG A 76 -3.48 1.79 4.46
C ARG A 76 -2.00 1.52 4.71
N THR A 77 -1.28 2.52 5.25
CA THR A 77 0.08 2.30 5.75
C THR A 77 0.04 1.50 7.04
N LEU A 78 0.90 0.49 7.14
CA LEU A 78 1.24 -0.22 8.37
C LEU A 78 2.60 0.25 8.93
N SER A 79 3.23 1.23 8.27
CA SER A 79 4.46 1.88 8.74
C SER A 79 4.11 3.20 9.42
N SER A 80 4.58 3.40 10.66
CA SER A 80 4.32 4.64 11.41
C SER A 80 5.28 5.77 11.06
N GLY A 81 6.52 5.46 10.65
CA GLY A 81 7.57 6.45 10.42
C GLY A 81 8.15 7.08 11.69
N MET A 82 7.53 6.85 12.86
CA MET A 82 7.85 7.51 14.12
C MET A 82 9.28 7.28 14.60
N SER A 83 9.84 6.09 14.39
CA SER A 83 11.24 5.79 14.75
C SER A 83 12.28 6.61 13.97
N GLY A 84 11.88 7.23 12.86
CA GLY A 84 12.72 8.16 12.10
C GLY A 84 12.41 9.63 12.36
N GLY A 85 11.64 9.96 13.41
CA GLY A 85 11.20 11.31 13.72
C GLY A 85 10.43 11.96 12.55
N LEU A 86 10.57 13.28 12.41
CA LEU A 86 9.89 14.04 11.35
C LEU A 86 10.26 13.56 9.94
N ILE A 87 11.51 13.14 9.73
CA ILE A 87 11.98 12.59 8.44
C ILE A 87 11.22 11.31 8.11
N GLY A 88 11.13 10.38 9.07
CA GLY A 88 10.41 9.12 8.87
C GLY A 88 8.91 9.31 8.62
N VAL A 89 8.27 10.25 9.32
CA VAL A 89 6.86 10.59 9.09
C VAL A 89 6.66 11.18 7.69
N ASN A 90 7.53 12.08 7.25
CA ASN A 90 7.46 12.65 5.90
C ASN A 90 7.71 11.61 4.80
N GLN A 91 8.59 10.64 5.03
CA GLN A 91 8.80 9.51 4.11
C GLN A 91 7.51 8.69 3.93
N VAL A 92 6.82 8.35 5.04
CA VAL A 92 5.54 7.61 4.97
C VAL A 92 4.48 8.44 4.24
N LYS A 93 4.37 9.73 4.55
CA LYS A 93 3.41 10.63 3.88
C LYS A 93 3.67 10.73 2.38
N THR A 94 4.94 10.86 1.98
CA THR A 94 5.35 10.94 0.58
C THR A 94 5.03 9.65 -0.16
N GLU A 95 5.39 8.48 0.41
CA GLU A 95 5.09 7.19 -0.22
C GLU A 95 3.58 6.98 -0.37
N MET A 96 2.78 7.30 0.65
CA MET A 96 1.32 7.22 0.57
C MET A 96 0.72 8.18 -0.46
N GLY A 97 1.30 9.37 -0.65
CA GLY A 97 0.90 10.31 -1.69
C GLY A 97 1.20 9.76 -3.09
N ASN A 98 2.39 9.18 -3.28
CA ASN A 98 2.77 8.57 -4.55
C ASN A 98 1.87 7.37 -4.90
N LEU A 99 1.59 6.50 -3.92
CA LEU A 99 0.66 5.37 -4.10
C LEU A 99 -0.76 5.86 -4.39
N ASN A 100 -1.23 6.90 -3.70
CA ASN A 100 -2.57 7.44 -3.96
C ASN A 100 -2.72 7.91 -5.41
N ASN A 101 -1.70 8.59 -5.94
CA ASN A 101 -1.67 9.03 -7.33
C ASN A 101 -1.64 7.82 -8.27
N ALA A 102 -0.77 6.85 -8.01
CA ALA A 102 -0.65 5.67 -8.85
C ALA A 102 -1.92 4.79 -8.92
N PHE A 103 -2.68 4.72 -7.81
CA PHE A 103 -3.96 4.00 -7.78
C PHE A 103 -5.12 4.79 -8.41
N ARG A 104 -5.01 6.11 -8.51
CA ARG A 104 -6.01 6.95 -9.17
C ARG A 104 -6.04 6.68 -10.68
N ASP A 105 -4.90 6.34 -11.27
CA ASP A 105 -4.73 6.12 -12.71
C ASP A 105 -5.04 4.68 -13.16
N PHE A 106 -5.89 3.96 -12.41
CA PHE A 106 -6.37 2.62 -12.78
C PHE A 106 -7.28 2.62 -14.02
#